data_AF-A0A2N1MGI8-F1
#
_entry.id   AF-A0A2N1MGI8-F1
#
_cell.length_a   1.000
_cell.length_b   1.000
_cell.length_c   1.000
_cell.angle_alpha   90.00
_cell.angle_beta   90.00
_cell.angle_gamma   90.00
#
_symmetry.space_group_name_H-M   'P 1'
#
loop_
_entity.id
_entity.type
_entity.pdbx_description
1 polymer ?
#
loop_
_entity_poly.entity_id
_entity_poly.type
_entity_poly.pdbx_seq_one_letter_code
_entity_poly.pdbx_strand_id
1 'polypeptide(L)'
;MLKRFVELEPALVLLSADDESIKTLCPNNEEWIAIKDTILLLEPLEKATKYLSGTSYPTMGEVCFVYSGIQSHLKRFEENDNNTQ
;
A
#
# COMPACT_ATOMS: atom_id res chain seq x y z
N MET A 1 2.21 0.28 8.93
CA MET A 1 2.78 -1.05 9.27
C MET A 1 3.48 -1.64 8.05
N LEU A 2 2.79 -1.84 6.92
CA LEU A 2 3.37 -2.40 5.68
C LEU A 2 4.57 -1.61 5.13
N LYS A 3 4.51 -0.27 5.10
CA LYS A 3 5.67 0.57 4.69
C LYS A 3 6.93 0.28 5.51
N ARG A 4 6.78 0.20 6.84
CA ARG A 4 7.88 -0.17 7.76
C ARG A 4 8.35 -1.61 7.57
N PHE A 5 7.45 -2.51 7.17
CA PHE A 5 7.83 -3.90 6.87
C PHE A 5 8.68 -4.00 5.59
N VAL A 6 8.32 -3.25 4.54
CA VAL A 6 9.13 -3.15 3.32
C VAL A 6 10.47 -2.48 3.59
N GLU A 7 10.54 -1.48 4.47
CA GLU A 7 11.82 -0.88 4.90
C GLU A 7 12.77 -1.91 5.58
N LEU A 8 12.22 -2.96 6.18
CA LEU A 8 12.98 -4.05 6.82
C LEU A 8 13.39 -5.16 5.84
N GLU A 9 12.92 -5.13 4.59
CA GLU A 9 13.23 -6.13 3.55
C GLU A 9 14.74 -6.43 3.46
N PRO A 10 15.67 -5.46 3.41
CA PRO A 10 17.10 -5.75 3.30
C PRO A 10 17.66 -6.48 4.52
N ALA A 11 17.17 -6.15 5.71
CA ALA A 11 17.59 -6.82 6.95
C ALA A 11 17.06 -8.26 7.01
N LEU A 12 15.84 -8.50 6.55
CA LEU A 12 15.26 -9.84 6.44
C LEU A 12 15.99 -10.69 5.40
N VAL A 13 16.38 -10.11 4.27
CA VAL A 13 17.19 -10.79 3.25
C VAL A 13 18.55 -11.21 3.82
N LEU A 14 19.20 -10.34 4.61
CA LEU A 14 20.46 -10.69 5.27
C LEU A 14 20.28 -11.83 6.28
N LEU A 15 19.26 -11.76 7.13
CA LEU A 15 18.99 -12.78 8.16
C LEU A 15 18.59 -14.12 7.56
N SER A 16 17.84 -14.12 6.46
CA SER A 16 17.42 -15.34 5.75
C SER A 16 18.56 -16.01 4.97
N ALA A 17 19.68 -15.32 4.74
CA ALA A 17 20.87 -15.92 4.17
C ALA A 17 21.61 -16.82 5.18
N ASP A 18 21.53 -16.49 6.47
CA ASP A 18 22.21 -17.20 7.56
C ASP A 18 21.34 -18.30 8.19
N ASP A 19 20.01 -18.14 8.19
CA ASP A 19 19.07 -19.07 8.83
C ASP A 19 17.95 -19.53 7.88
N GLU A 20 17.95 -20.83 7.58
CA GLU A 20 16.96 -21.48 6.71
C GLU A 20 15.54 -21.47 7.30
N SER A 21 15.40 -21.45 8.63
CA SER A 21 14.09 -21.35 9.29
C SER A 21 13.46 -19.98 9.05
N ILE A 22 14.25 -18.91 9.06
CA ILE A 22 13.79 -17.54 8.77
C ILE A 22 13.41 -17.40 7.29
N LYS A 23 14.16 -18.05 6.41
CA LYS A 23 13.88 -18.06 4.97
C LYS A 23 12.49 -18.62 4.64
N THR A 24 12.04 -19.66 5.35
CA THR A 24 10.69 -20.22 5.16
C THR A 24 9.55 -19.29 5.60
N LEU A 25 9.84 -18.32 6.47
CA LEU A 25 8.88 -17.33 6.96
C LEU A 25 8.90 -16.03 6.16
N CYS A 26 9.95 -15.81 5.35
CA CYS A 26 10.04 -14.61 4.53
C CYS A 26 9.13 -14.70 3.30
N PRO A 27 8.50 -13.58 2.89
CA PRO A 27 7.70 -13.58 1.69
C PRO A 27 8.54 -13.94 0.46
N ASN A 28 7.91 -14.64 -0.49
CA ASN A 28 8.51 -14.89 -1.79
C ASN A 28 8.49 -13.61 -2.66
N ASN A 29 9.15 -13.63 -3.82
CA ASN A 29 9.25 -12.45 -4.69
C ASN A 29 7.87 -11.94 -5.16
N GLU A 30 6.92 -12.83 -5.45
CA GLU A 30 5.57 -12.46 -5.86
C GLU A 30 4.78 -11.82 -4.72
N GLU A 31 4.91 -12.35 -3.50
CA GLU A 31 4.31 -11.79 -2.29
C GLU A 31 4.91 -10.42 -1.97
N TRP A 32 6.22 -10.22 -2.15
CA TRP A 32 6.84 -8.89 -2.01
C TRP A 32 6.30 -7.88 -3.01
N ILE A 33 6.07 -8.29 -4.26
CA ILE A 33 5.43 -7.45 -5.28
C ILE A 33 4.00 -7.12 -4.84
N ALA A 34 3.20 -8.12 -4.45
CA ALA A 34 1.83 -7.92 -3.99
C ALA A 34 1.75 -6.99 -2.76
N ILE A 35 2.70 -7.08 -1.82
CA ILE A 35 2.79 -6.17 -0.67
C ILE A 35 3.07 -4.73 -1.14
N LYS A 36 4.00 -4.54 -2.09
CA LYS A 36 4.35 -3.22 -2.63
C LYS A 36 3.17 -2.60 -3.40
N ASP A 37 2.47 -3.40 -4.19
CA ASP A 37 1.27 -2.98 -4.92
C ASP A 37 0.13 -2.62 -3.97
N THR A 38 -0.05 -3.41 -2.90
CA THR A 38 -1.02 -3.10 -1.84
C THR A 38 -0.71 -1.77 -1.16
N ILE A 39 0.57 -1.45 -0.93
CA ILE A 39 0.96 -0.14 -0.37
C ILE A 39 0.58 1.01 -1.29
N LEU A 40 0.79 0.86 -2.61
CA LEU A 40 0.41 1.86 -3.61
C LEU A 40 -1.10 2.04 -3.69
N LEU A 41 -1.85 0.95 -3.63
CA LEU A 41 -3.31 0.96 -3.61
C LEU A 41 -3.84 1.72 -2.37
N LEU A 42 -3.24 1.48 -1.20
CA LEU A 42 -3.68 2.04 0.08
C LEU A 42 -3.20 3.48 0.34
N GLU A 43 -2.22 3.99 -0.41
CA GLU A 43 -1.64 5.32 -0.15
C GLU A 43 -2.68 6.47 -0.17
N PRO A 44 -3.61 6.54 -1.15
CA PRO A 44 -4.61 7.61 -1.15
C PRO A 44 -5.62 7.50 -0.02
N LEU A 45 -5.91 6.28 0.44
CA LEU A 45 -6.78 6.05 1.61
C LEU A 45 -6.13 6.56 2.89
N GLU A 46 -4.82 6.36 3.05
CA GLU A 46 -4.05 6.96 4.14
C GLU A 46 -4.12 8.49 4.10
N LYS A 47 -3.88 9.09 2.93
CA LYS A 47 -3.92 10.56 2.74
C LYS A 47 -5.31 11.12 3.02
N ALA A 48 -6.35 10.49 2.48
CA ALA A 48 -7.76 10.85 2.70
C ALA A 48 -8.13 10.81 4.19
N THR A 49 -7.75 9.74 4.88
CA THR A 49 -8.02 9.58 6.30
C THR A 49 -7.31 10.65 7.13
N LYS A 50 -6.02 10.92 6.87
CA LYS A 50 -5.28 11.99 7.55
C LYS A 50 -5.90 13.36 7.32
N TYR A 51 -6.31 13.64 6.09
CA TYR A 51 -6.94 14.91 5.74
C TYR A 51 -8.29 15.09 6.46
N LEU A 52 -9.19 14.11 6.34
CA LEU A 52 -10.53 14.19 6.93
C LEU A 52 -10.51 14.16 8.46
N SER A 53 -9.61 13.38 9.07
CA SER A 53 -9.46 13.32 10.54
C SER A 53 -8.81 14.58 11.13
N GLY A 54 -8.04 15.33 10.34
CA GLY A 54 -7.48 16.62 10.74
C GLY A 54 -8.49 17.76 10.71
N THR A 55 -9.65 17.57 10.09
CA THR A 55 -10.69 18.60 9.93
C THR A 55 -11.78 18.42 10.98
N SER A 56 -12.05 19.44 11.78
CA SER A 56 -13.07 19.37 12.86
C SER A 56 -14.49 19.15 12.33
N TYR A 57 -14.80 19.67 11.14
CA TYR A 57 -16.11 19.55 10.49
C TYR A 57 -15.95 19.47 8.97
N PRO A 58 -15.66 18.28 8.40
CA PRO A 58 -15.55 18.12 6.96
C PRO A 58 -16.87 18.51 6.29
N THR A 59 -16.79 19.40 5.31
CA THR A 59 -17.95 19.76 4.50
C THR A 59 -18.30 18.65 3.51
N MET A 60 -19.55 18.61 3.06
CA MET A 60 -19.99 17.66 2.03
C MET A 60 -19.14 17.77 0.76
N GLY A 61 -18.74 18.99 0.37
CA GLY A 61 -17.89 19.22 -0.80
C GLY A 61 -16.51 18.59 -0.65
N GLU A 62 -15.87 18.75 0.51
CA GLU A 62 -14.57 18.14 0.80
C GLU A 62 -14.66 16.60 0.79
N VAL A 63 -15.69 16.04 1.41
CA VAL A 63 -15.90 14.58 1.43
C VAL A 63 -16.15 14.03 0.02
N CYS A 64 -17.02 14.67 -0.76
CA CYS A 64 -17.28 14.29 -2.15
C CYS A 64 -16.02 14.34 -3.02
N PHE A 65 -15.18 15.36 -2.83
CA PHE A 65 -13.92 15.50 -3.57
C PHE A 65 -12.93 14.39 -3.22
N VAL A 66 -12.75 14.10 -1.93
CA VAL A 66 -11.91 13.02 -1.44
C VAL A 66 -12.39 11.66 -1.98
N TYR A 67 -13.70 11.39 -1.92
CA TYR A 67 -14.29 10.16 -2.45
C TYR A 67 -14.04 10.01 -3.96
N SER A 68 -14.24 11.10 -4.73
CA SER A 68 -14.00 11.09 -6.17
C SER A 68 -12.53 10.80 -6.50
N GLY A 69 -11.60 11.38 -5.73
CA GLY A 69 -10.17 11.10 -5.86
C GLY A 69 -9.82 9.63 -5.61
N ILE A 70 -10.40 9.02 -4.58
CA ILE A 70 -10.23 7.58 -4.30
C ILE A 70 -10.79 6.74 -5.46
N GLN A 71 -12.00 7.04 -5.94
CA GLN A 71 -12.58 6.33 -7.09
C GLN A 71 -11.70 6.42 -8.34
N SER A 72 -11.18 7.60 -8.66
CA SER A 72 -10.29 7.78 -9.80
C SER A 72 -8.98 7.00 -9.66
N HIS A 73 -8.43 6.91 -8.43
CA HIS A 73 -7.24 6.11 -8.17
C HIS A 73 -7.50 4.62 -8.36
N LEU A 74 -8.60 4.09 -7.82
CA LEU A 74 -8.96 2.68 -7.96
C LEU A 74 -9.16 2.28 -9.42
N LYS A 75 -9.84 3.13 -10.21
CA LYS A 75 -10.01 2.89 -11.66
C LYS A 75 -8.68 2.82 -12.40
N ARG A 76 -7.77 3.76 -12.12
CA ARG A 76 -6.43 3.75 -12.73
C ARG A 76 -5.61 2.52 -12.34
N PHE A 77 -5.76 2.09 -11.09
CA PHE A 77 -5.08 0.89 -10.60
C PHE A 77 -5.60 -0.36 -11.33
N GLU A 78 -6.92 -0.50 -11.48
CA GLU A 78 -7.55 -1.57 -12.28
C GLU A 78 -7.12 -1.51 -13.76
N GLU A 79 -7.08 -0.33 -14.37
CA GLU A 79 -6.61 -0.15 -15.75
C GLU A 79 -5.13 -0.56 -15.92
N ASN A 80 -4.26 -0.24 -14.96
CA ASN A 80 -2.85 -0.60 -15.01
C ASN A 80 -2.64 -2.12 -14.82
N ASP A 81 -3.44 -2.76 -13.97
CA ASP A 81 -3.41 -4.21 -13.76
C ASP A 81 -3.82 -4.94 -15.07
N ASN A 82 -4.88 -4.47 -15.73
CA ASN A 82 -5.36 -5.01 -17.00
C ASN A 82 -4.40 -4.79 -18.18
N ASN A 83 -3.53 -3.78 -18.14
CA ASN A 83 -2.54 -3.51 -19.19
C ASN A 83 -1.24 -4.30 -19.03
N THR A 84 -1.07 -5.04 -17.93
CA THR A 84 0.13 -5.81 -17.61
C THR A 84 -0.07 -7.33 -17.76
N GLN A 85 -1.30 -7.78 -18.08
CA GLN A 85 -1.66 -9.15 -18.48
C GLN A 85 -1.60 -9.34 -20.00
#